data_AF-A0A2A4P4K5-F1
#
_entry.id   AF-A0A2A4P4K5-F1
#
_cell.length_a   1.000
_cell.length_b   1.000
_cell.length_c   1.000
_cell.angle_alpha   90.00
_cell.angle_beta   90.00
_cell.angle_gamma   90.00
#
_symmetry.space_group_name_H-M   'P 1'
#
loop_
_entity.id
_entity.type
_entity.pdbx_description
1 polymer ?
#
loop_
_entity_poly.entity_id
_entity_poly.type
_entity_poly.pdbx_seq_one_letter_code
_entity_poly.pdbx_strand_id
1 'polypeptide(L)'
;MQQAQGSLTFKTNGPGLSDITADIAGWLRQQGVATGLLSIFIRHTSASLMIQENADDRVMQDMEVFFKKLVPEGHDLYSHSAEGLD
;
A
#
# COMPACT_ATOMS: atom_id res chain seq x y z
N MET A 1 -11.96 -27.60 -3.72
CA MET A 1 -11.43 -26.36 -3.11
C MET A 1 -10.46 -25.76 -4.12
N GLN A 2 -10.74 -24.56 -4.62
CA GLN A 2 -9.86 -23.87 -5.56
C GLN A 2 -9.00 -22.87 -4.77
N GLN A 3 -7.70 -22.87 -5.01
CA GLN A 3 -6.76 -21.93 -4.40
C GLN A 3 -5.89 -21.34 -5.51
N ALA A 4 -5.66 -20.04 -5.45
CA ALA A 4 -4.72 -19.33 -6.31
C ALA A 4 -3.75 -18.53 -5.44
N GLN A 5 -2.50 -18.46 -5.87
CA GLN A 5 -1.46 -17.66 -5.24
C GLN A 5 -0.63 -16.97 -6.31
N GLY A 6 -0.17 -15.77 -6.02
CA GLY A 6 0.61 -14.96 -6.95
C GLY A 6 1.29 -13.80 -6.24
N SER A 7 2.12 -13.09 -6.98
CA SER A 7 2.79 -11.88 -6.53
C SER A 7 2.62 -10.78 -7.55
N LEU A 8 2.31 -9.58 -7.07
CA LEU A 8 2.36 -8.34 -7.86
C LEU A 8 3.55 -7.50 -7.36
N THR A 9 4.18 -6.77 -8.26
CA THR A 9 5.33 -5.92 -7.94
C THR A 9 5.05 -4.51 -8.42
N PHE A 10 5.23 -3.55 -7.53
CA PHE A 10 4.97 -2.14 -7.78
C PHE A 10 6.26 -1.36 -7.61
N LYS A 11 6.49 -0.41 -8.51
CA LYS A 11 7.58 0.57 -8.39
C LYS A 11 6.98 1.89 -7.92
N THR A 12 7.42 2.39 -6.78
CA THR A 12 7.01 3.69 -6.23
C THR A 12 8.11 4.73 -6.43
N ASN A 13 7.72 6.01 -6.41
CA ASN A 13 8.64 7.14 -6.57
C ASN A 13 8.71 7.97 -5.27
N GLY A 14 9.08 7.33 -4.17
CA GLY A 14 9.14 7.94 -2.85
C GLY A 14 7.89 7.70 -1.98
N PRO A 15 7.79 8.39 -0.82
CA PRO A 15 6.66 8.28 0.10
C PRO A 15 5.37 8.79 -0.54
N GLY A 16 4.25 8.11 -0.27
CA GLY A 16 2.93 8.49 -0.75
C GLY A 16 1.95 7.33 -0.75
N LEU A 17 0.76 7.58 -1.28
CA LEU A 17 -0.27 6.56 -1.46
C LEU A 17 -0.26 6.06 -2.91
N SER A 18 -0.38 4.74 -3.09
CA SER A 18 -0.46 4.10 -4.41
C SER A 18 -1.71 3.25 -4.47
N ASP A 19 -2.62 3.57 -5.40
CA ASP A 19 -3.79 2.74 -5.65
C ASP A 19 -3.39 1.51 -6.47
N ILE A 20 -3.66 0.32 -5.92
CA ILE A 20 -3.38 -0.99 -6.51
C ILE A 20 -4.66 -1.81 -6.75
N THR A 21 -5.84 -1.19 -6.60
CA THR A 21 -7.15 -1.85 -6.68
C THR A 21 -7.37 -2.48 -8.06
N ALA A 22 -7.00 -1.76 -9.12
CA ALA A 22 -7.15 -2.24 -10.50
C ALA A 22 -6.26 -3.46 -10.79
N ASP A 23 -5.02 -3.47 -10.28
CA ASP A 23 -4.08 -4.58 -10.45
C ASP A 23 -4.57 -5.85 -9.73
N ILE A 24 -5.02 -5.70 -8.48
CA ILE A 24 -5.61 -6.80 -7.70
C ILE A 24 -6.87 -7.33 -8.40
N ALA A 25 -7.76 -6.45 -8.85
CA ALA A 25 -8.97 -6.85 -9.56
C ALA A 25 -8.65 -7.56 -10.89
N GLY A 26 -7.61 -7.09 -11.61
CA GLY A 26 -7.10 -7.74 -12.81
C GLY A 26 -6.61 -9.16 -12.53
N TRP A 27 -5.84 -9.35 -11.46
CA TRP A 27 -5.38 -10.67 -11.03
C TRP A 27 -6.55 -11.58 -10.62
N LEU A 28 -7.51 -11.08 -9.85
CA LEU A 28 -8.68 -11.85 -9.39
C LEU A 28 -9.54 -12.37 -10.55
N ARG A 29 -9.78 -11.54 -11.57
CA ARG A 29 -10.59 -11.92 -12.75
C ARG A 29 -10.01 -13.15 -13.49
N GLN A 30 -8.70 -13.36 -13.42
CA GLN A 30 -8.04 -14.50 -14.07
C GLN A 30 -8.21 -15.82 -13.30
N GLN A 31 -8.62 -15.78 -12.02
CA GLN A 31 -8.66 -16.98 -11.17
C GLN A 31 -9.94 -17.81 -11.32
N GLY A 32 -11.00 -17.24 -11.92
CA GLY A 32 -12.27 -17.95 -12.13
C GLY A 32 -13.04 -18.28 -10.84
N VAL A 33 -12.70 -17.62 -9.72
CA VAL A 33 -13.37 -17.79 -8.41
C VAL A 33 -14.52 -16.79 -8.30
N ALA A 34 -15.76 -17.26 -8.17
CA ALA A 34 -16.94 -16.38 -8.01
C ALA A 34 -17.11 -15.86 -6.57
N THR A 35 -16.74 -16.65 -5.57
CA THR A 35 -16.86 -16.29 -4.15
C THR A 35 -15.75 -16.97 -3.37
N GLY A 36 -15.06 -16.23 -2.51
CA GLY A 36 -13.93 -16.73 -1.74
C GLY A 36 -13.36 -15.68 -0.81
N LEU A 37 -12.18 -15.98 -0.25
CA LEU A 37 -11.41 -15.07 0.59
C LEU A 37 -10.13 -14.66 -0.15
N LEU A 38 -9.83 -13.37 -0.15
CA LEU A 38 -8.55 -12.84 -0.61
C LEU A 38 -7.71 -12.40 0.60
N SER A 39 -6.52 -12.99 0.72
CA SER A 39 -5.51 -12.53 1.67
C SER A 39 -4.39 -11.81 0.91
N ILE A 40 -4.06 -10.60 1.33
CA ILE A 40 -2.99 -9.78 0.74
C ILE A 40 -1.93 -9.54 1.81
N PHE A 41 -0.67 -9.70 1.43
CA PHE A 41 0.48 -9.49 2.31
C PHE A 41 1.53 -8.64 1.61
N ILE A 42 2.01 -7.60 2.29
CA ILE A 42 3.15 -6.81 1.84
C ILE A 42 4.43 -7.42 2.43
N ARG A 43 5.40 -7.71 1.55
CA ARG A 43 6.71 -8.27 1.92
C ARG A 43 7.74 -7.19 2.24
N HIS A 44 7.32 -6.11 2.88
CA HIS A 44 8.12 -4.94 3.25
C HIS A 44 7.69 -4.42 4.62
N THR A 45 8.64 -3.91 5.39
CA THR A 45 8.42 -3.35 6.74
C THR A 45 8.08 -1.85 6.72
N SER A 46 8.45 -1.15 5.64
CA SER A 46 8.26 0.29 5.46
C SER A 46 7.03 0.66 4.62
N ALA A 47 6.12 -0.28 4.39
CA ALA A 47 4.88 -0.05 3.63
C ALA A 47 3.70 -0.76 4.28
N SER A 48 2.50 -0.19 4.11
CA SER A 48 1.24 -0.70 4.67
C SER A 48 0.17 -0.87 3.61
N LEU A 49 -0.77 -1.79 3.85
CA LEU A 49 -2.01 -1.90 3.08
C LEU A 49 -3.08 -1.08 3.77
N MET A 50 -3.86 -0.36 2.98
CA MET A 50 -5.00 0.39 3.47
C MET A 50 -6.20 0.21 2.55
N ILE A 51 -7.39 0.17 3.14
CA ILE A 51 -8.67 0.29 2.43
C ILE A 51 -9.27 1.63 2.87
N GLN A 52 -9.52 2.50 1.91
CA GLN A 52 -10.03 3.85 2.15
C GLN A 52 -10.86 4.34 0.94
N GLU A 53 -11.43 5.55 1.04
CA GLU A 53 -12.19 6.17 -0.04
C GLU A 53 -11.27 6.74 -1.12
N ASN A 54 -10.92 5.93 -2.11
CA ASN A 54 -10.15 6.36 -3.29
C ASN A 54 -11.03 7.06 -4.37
N ALA A 55 -12.22 7.56 -4.02
CA ALA A 55 -13.16 8.16 -4.99
C ALA A 55 -12.91 9.66 -5.25
N ASP A 56 -12.34 10.37 -4.28
CA ASP A 56 -11.95 11.78 -4.40
C ASP A 56 -10.44 11.90 -4.14
N ASP A 57 -9.71 12.40 -5.13
CA ASP A 57 -8.25 12.61 -5.04
C ASP A 57 -7.85 13.48 -3.84
N ARG A 58 -8.76 14.34 -3.35
CA ARG A 58 -8.53 15.17 -2.17
C ARG A 58 -8.38 14.35 -0.90
N VAL A 59 -9.09 13.22 -0.77
CA VAL A 59 -8.94 12.34 0.40
C VAL A 59 -7.52 11.78 0.44
N MET A 60 -6.99 11.33 -0.69
CA MET A 60 -5.60 10.85 -0.76
C MET A 60 -4.60 11.96 -0.41
N GLN A 61 -4.80 13.18 -0.93
CA GLN A 61 -3.94 14.33 -0.62
C GLN A 61 -4.00 14.70 0.86
N ASP A 62 -5.19 14.75 1.46
CA ASP A 62 -5.38 15.05 2.88
C ASP A 62 -4.74 13.98 3.76
N MET A 63 -4.84 12.71 3.38
CA MET A 63 -4.17 11.61 4.06
C MET A 63 -2.64 11.72 3.99
N GLU A 64 -2.08 12.04 2.83
CA GLU A 64 -0.63 12.28 2.72
C GLU A 64 -0.18 13.46 3.59
N VAL A 65 -0.94 14.56 3.60
CA VAL A 65 -0.67 15.72 4.47
C VAL A 65 -0.77 15.33 5.94
N PHE A 66 -1.78 14.52 6.30
CA PHE A 66 -1.96 14.05 7.67
C PHE A 66 -0.78 13.19 8.12
N PHE A 67 -0.33 12.23 7.32
CA PHE A 67 0.82 11.39 7.66
C PHE A 67 2.11 12.20 7.83
N LYS A 68 2.39 13.12 6.90
CA LYS A 68 3.56 14.02 6.99
C LYS A 68 3.55 14.89 8.25
N LYS A 69 2.36 15.27 8.74
CA LYS A 69 2.22 16.01 10.00
C LYS A 69 2.34 15.13 11.24
N LEU A 70 1.80 13.92 11.18
CA LEU A 70 1.76 12.97 12.30
C LEU A 70 3.15 12.37 12.58
N VAL A 71 3.88 12.05 11.51
CA VAL A 71 5.20 11.41 11.55
C VAL A 71 6.12 12.21 10.61
N PRO A 72 6.63 13.36 11.08
CA PRO A 72 7.50 14.21 10.26
C PRO A 72 8.86 13.55 10.02
N GLU A 73 9.35 13.60 8.79
CA GLU A 73 10.71 13.16 8.43
C GLU A 73 11.77 14.02 9.14
N GLY A 74 12.90 13.40 9.53
CA GLY A 74 14.01 14.12 10.16
C GLY A 74 14.95 13.26 11.00
N HIS A 75 16.24 13.28 10.64
CA HIS A 75 17.31 12.51 11.29
C HIS A 75 17.47 12.71 12.80
N ASP A 76 17.18 13.91 13.30
CA ASP A 76 17.35 14.23 14.72
C ASP A 76 16.12 13.83 15.55
N LEU A 77 15.03 13.42 14.90
CA LEU A 77 13.77 13.05 15.55
C LEU A 77 13.71 11.56 15.93
N TYR A 78 14.35 10.70 15.13
CA TYR A 78 14.26 9.25 15.28
C TYR A 78 15.64 8.63 15.54
N SER A 79 15.70 7.73 16.52
CA SER A 79 16.91 6.96 16.81
C SER A 79 17.13 5.80 15.84
N HIS A 80 16.12 5.47 15.03
CA HIS A 80 16.20 4.43 14.02
C HIS A 80 16.82 5.02 12.74
N SER A 81 18.04 4.62 12.42
CA SER A 81 18.76 5.11 11.22
C SER A 81 19.30 3.97 10.35
N ALA A 82 18.79 2.75 10.55
CA ALA A 82 19.34 1.55 9.91
C ALA A 82 18.93 1.40 8.44
N GLU A 83 17.82 2.03 8.03
CA GLU A 83 17.25 1.91 6.68
C GLU A 83 17.61 3.07 5.74
N GLY A 84 18.34 4.09 6.20
CA GLY A 84 18.79 5.23 5.39
C GLY A 84 18.38 6.57 5.98
N LEU A 85 18.20 7.58 5.11
CA LEU A 85 17.57 8.84 5.52
C LEU A 85 16.07 8.61 5.62
N ASP A 86 15.47 8.98 6.76
CA ASP A 86 14.01 9.08 6.93
C ASP A 86 13.48 10.31 6.20
#